data_AF-A0A844GP44-F1
#
_entry.id   AF-A0A844GP44-F1
#
_cell.length_a   1.000
_cell.length_b   1.000
_cell.length_c   1.000
_cell.angle_alpha   90.00
_cell.angle_beta   90.00
_cell.angle_gamma   90.00
#
_symmetry.space_group_name_H-M   'P 1'
#
loop_
_entity.id
_entity.type
_entity.pdbx_description
1 polymer ?
#
loop_
_entity_poly.entity_id
_entity_poly.type
_entity_poly.pdbx_seq_one_letter_code
_entity_poly.pdbx_strand_id
1 'polypeptide(L)'
;MASAKDAGMILEQIYRGKCVSARYSREMLNLLLRQTKTWKIPAGLPYGVKCANKTGENDSCQNDVAIVYGKKTTYILCIFAQTDEYSGVNGIQTLSSRIYSALNR
;
A
#
# COMPACT_ATOMS: atom_id res chain seq x y z
N MET A 1 -3.16 19.32 -1.68
CA MET A 1 -2.52 18.09 -2.21
C MET A 1 -2.14 17.23 -1.01
N ALA A 2 -2.39 15.92 -1.02
CA ALA A 2 -2.06 15.03 0.09
C ALA A 2 -0.63 14.48 -0.06
N SER A 3 0.07 14.19 1.05
CA SER A 3 1.41 13.60 1.03
C SER A 3 1.40 12.08 1.30
N ALA A 4 2.47 11.39 0.91
CA ALA A 4 2.68 9.98 1.26
C ALA A 4 2.71 9.77 2.78
N LYS A 5 3.21 10.75 3.54
CA LYS A 5 3.23 10.72 5.01
C LYS A 5 1.81 10.75 5.58
N ASP A 6 0.95 11.61 5.07
CA ASP A 6 -0.44 11.72 5.54
C ASP A 6 -1.21 10.43 5.28
N ALA A 7 -1.04 9.85 4.09
CA ALA A 7 -1.62 8.56 3.77
C ALA A 7 -1.11 7.47 4.72
N GLY A 8 0.20 7.42 4.97
CA GLY A 8 0.81 6.49 5.91
C GLY A 8 0.24 6.60 7.32
N MET A 9 0.04 7.82 7.83
CA MET A 9 -0.59 8.06 9.14
C MET A 9 -2.02 7.54 9.19
N ILE A 10 -2.82 7.73 8.14
CA ILE A 10 -4.19 7.18 8.09
C ILE A 10 -4.17 5.65 8.08
N LEU A 11 -3.32 5.02 7.25
CA LEU A 11 -3.20 3.56 7.22
C LEU A 11 -2.72 3.02 8.58
N GLU A 12 -1.83 3.71 9.27
CA GLU A 12 -1.40 3.34 10.62
C GLU A 12 -2.55 3.39 11.61
N GLN A 13 -3.36 4.45 11.58
CA GLN A 13 -4.53 4.58 12.45
C GLN A 13 -5.59 3.51 12.13
N ILE A 14 -5.80 3.15 10.86
CA ILE A 14 -6.67 2.04 10.46
C ILE A 14 -6.13 0.72 11.03
N TYR A 15 -4.85 0.44 10.82
CA TYR A 15 -4.18 -0.77 11.30
C TYR A 15 -4.28 -0.91 12.83
N ARG A 16 -4.08 0.18 13.56
CA ARG A 16 -4.15 0.22 15.04
C ARG A 16 -5.58 0.24 15.59
N GLY A 17 -6.61 0.32 14.74
CA GLY A 17 -8.00 0.39 15.19
C GLY A 17 -8.44 1.76 15.71
N LYS A 18 -7.72 2.84 15.37
CA LYS A 18 -7.83 4.19 15.94
C LYS A 18 -8.26 5.28 14.95
N CYS A 19 -8.55 4.95 13.69
CA CYS A 19 -8.84 5.98 12.68
C CYS A 19 -10.16 6.73 12.95
N VAL A 20 -11.24 6.01 13.25
CA VAL A 20 -12.56 6.60 13.61
C VAL A 20 -13.10 5.92 14.87
N SER A 21 -13.17 4.60 14.84
CA SER A 21 -13.43 3.74 15.99
C SER A 21 -12.84 2.36 15.72
N ALA A 22 -12.76 1.48 16.72
CA ALA A 22 -12.29 0.11 16.51
C ALA A 22 -13.16 -0.65 15.48
N ARG A 23 -14.49 -0.45 15.51
CA ARG A 23 -15.43 -1.06 14.54
C ARG A 23 -15.15 -0.57 13.12
N TYR A 24 -15.18 0.74 12.90
CA TYR A 24 -15.03 1.30 11.56
C TYR A 24 -13.62 1.14 11.00
N SER A 25 -12.59 1.13 11.86
CA SER A 25 -11.23 0.83 11.42
C SER A 25 -11.11 -0.61 10.91
N ARG A 26 -11.79 -1.57 11.55
CA ARG A 26 -11.87 -2.95 11.06
C ARG A 26 -12.60 -3.04 9.73
N GLU A 27 -13.70 -2.33 9.57
CA GLU A 27 -14.44 -2.28 8.30
C GLU A 27 -13.60 -1.67 7.18
N MET A 28 -12.92 -0.55 7.43
CA MET A 28 -11.98 0.06 6.48
C MET A 28 -10.85 -0.91 6.09
N LEU A 29 -10.25 -1.58 7.06
CA LEU A 29 -9.22 -2.58 6.79
C LEU A 29 -9.75 -3.73 5.93
N ASN A 30 -10.97 -4.22 6.22
CA ASN A 30 -11.60 -5.27 5.44
C ASN A 30 -11.88 -4.85 3.99
N LEU A 31 -12.21 -3.57 3.74
CA LEU A 31 -12.36 -3.04 2.38
C LEU A 31 -11.02 -2.95 1.64
N LEU A 32 -9.97 -2.48 2.32
CA LEU A 32 -8.61 -2.41 1.76
C LEU A 32 -8.06 -3.80 1.43
N LEU A 33 -8.34 -4.80 2.26
CA LEU A 33 -7.96 -6.20 2.04
C LEU A 33 -8.68 -6.87 0.87
N ARG A 34 -9.82 -6.33 0.43
CA ARG A 34 -10.66 -6.88 -0.65
C ARG A 34 -10.57 -6.07 -1.94
N GLN A 35 -9.58 -5.18 -2.07
CA GLN A 35 -9.37 -4.47 -3.32
C GLN A 35 -9.04 -5.44 -4.47
N THR A 36 -9.57 -5.14 -5.65
CA THR A 36 -9.31 -5.90 -6.88
C THR A 36 -8.22 -5.27 -7.74
N LYS A 37 -7.81 -4.04 -7.43
CA LYS A 37 -6.74 -3.33 -8.13
C LYS A 37 -5.39 -3.61 -7.47
N THR A 38 -4.74 -4.69 -7.88
CA THR A 38 -3.54 -5.26 -7.22
C THR A 38 -2.26 -5.22 -8.06
N TRP A 39 -2.27 -4.58 -9.22
CA TRP A 39 -1.15 -4.54 -10.17
C TRP A 39 0.00 -3.58 -9.80
N LYS A 40 -0.05 -2.88 -8.65
CA LYS A 40 1.00 -1.95 -8.19
C LYS A 40 1.82 -2.55 -7.04
N ILE A 41 1.70 -2.06 -5.81
CA ILE A 41 2.44 -2.60 -4.65
C ILE A 41 2.24 -4.11 -4.50
N PRO A 42 0.99 -4.66 -4.56
CA PRO A 42 0.79 -6.08 -4.33
C PRO A 42 1.48 -6.97 -5.38
N ALA A 43 1.57 -6.54 -6.64
CA ALA A 43 2.26 -7.28 -7.70
C ALA A 43 3.78 -7.36 -7.51
N GLY A 44 4.38 -6.45 -6.73
CA GLY A 44 5.78 -6.53 -6.35
C GLY A 44 6.08 -7.50 -5.19
N LEU A 45 5.05 -8.03 -4.52
CA LEU A 45 5.21 -8.90 -3.36
C LEU A 45 5.28 -10.38 -3.76
N PRO A 46 5.96 -11.24 -2.98
CA PRO A 46 5.88 -12.68 -3.18
C PRO A 46 4.44 -13.21 -3.12
N TYR A 47 4.19 -14.30 -3.84
CA TYR A 47 2.88 -14.95 -3.87
C TYR A 47 2.37 -15.27 -2.46
N GLY A 48 1.09 -14.98 -2.22
CA GLY A 48 0.40 -15.25 -0.95
C GLY A 48 0.65 -14.23 0.16
N VAL A 49 1.51 -13.23 -0.04
CA VAL A 49 1.66 -12.14 0.95
C VAL A 49 0.37 -11.33 1.01
N LYS A 50 -0.24 -11.30 2.20
CA LYS A 50 -1.45 -10.52 2.44
C LYS A 50 -1.12 -9.03 2.38
N CYS A 51 -1.91 -8.28 1.64
CA CYS A 51 -1.71 -6.85 1.41
C CYS A 51 -3.06 -6.13 1.40
N ALA A 52 -3.19 -5.06 2.17
CA ALA A 52 -4.36 -4.18 2.16
C ALA A 52 -3.97 -2.88 1.46
N ASN A 53 -4.37 -2.67 0.21
CA ASN A 53 -3.88 -1.55 -0.60
C ASN A 53 -4.97 -0.58 -1.06
N LYS A 54 -4.55 0.56 -1.61
CA LYS A 54 -5.41 1.46 -2.38
C LYS A 54 -4.59 2.21 -3.44
N THR A 55 -4.96 2.02 -4.71
CA THR A 55 -4.35 2.74 -5.84
C THR A 55 -4.90 4.15 -5.99
N GLY A 56 -4.13 5.01 -6.64
CA GLY A 56 -4.59 6.29 -7.19
C GLY A 56 -3.80 6.63 -8.44
N GLU A 57 -4.47 7.10 -9.48
CA GLU A 57 -3.86 7.37 -10.77
C GLU A 57 -4.55 8.51 -11.51
N ASN A 58 -3.76 9.22 -12.33
CA ASN A 58 -4.20 10.06 -13.44
C ASN A 58 -3.12 10.06 -14.52
N ASP A 59 -3.29 10.83 -15.60
CA ASP A 59 -2.37 10.85 -16.75
C ASP A 59 -0.91 11.17 -16.41
N SER A 60 -0.65 11.80 -15.27
CA SER A 60 0.67 12.28 -14.85
C SER A 60 1.14 11.76 -13.49
N CYS A 61 0.33 10.94 -12.82
CA CYS A 61 0.60 10.47 -11.47
C CYS A 61 0.21 9.01 -11.29
N GLN A 62 1.09 8.25 -10.64
CA GLN A 62 0.86 6.87 -10.25
C GLN A 62 1.17 6.70 -8.76
N ASN A 63 0.16 6.32 -8.00
CA ASN A 63 0.25 6.14 -6.56
C ASN A 63 -0.29 4.78 -6.15
N ASP A 64 0.24 4.25 -5.05
CA ASP A 64 -0.35 3.15 -4.30
C ASP A 64 0.11 3.23 -2.84
N VAL A 65 -0.77 2.83 -1.93
CA VAL A 65 -0.50 2.76 -0.50
C VAL A 65 -0.95 1.42 0.02
N ALA A 66 -0.21 0.83 0.95
CA ALA A 66 -0.51 -0.51 1.44
C ALA A 66 -0.07 -0.75 2.89
N ILE A 67 -0.85 -1.56 3.61
CA ILE A 67 -0.38 -2.33 4.77
C ILE A 67 0.04 -3.71 4.24
N VAL A 68 1.32 -4.03 4.36
CA VAL A 68 1.90 -5.30 3.91
C VAL A 68 2.14 -6.19 5.12
N TYR A 69 1.54 -7.37 5.13
CA TYR A 69 1.70 -8.37 6.19
C TYR A 69 2.83 -9.33 5.80
N GLY A 70 4.07 -8.86 5.98
CA GLY A 70 5.26 -9.66 5.70
C GLY A 70 5.46 -10.81 6.68
N LYS A 71 6.34 -11.75 6.33
CA LYS A 71 6.62 -12.95 7.15
C LYS A 71 7.28 -12.60 8.48
N LYS A 72 8.16 -11.59 8.51
CA LYS A 72 8.87 -11.12 9.70
C LYS A 72 8.36 -9.77 10.19
N THR A 73 7.97 -8.90 9.27
CA THR A 73 7.57 -7.54 9.60
C THR A 73 6.33 -7.13 8.84
N THR A 74 5.32 -6.67 9.58
CA THR A 74 4.19 -5.92 9.03
C THR A 74 4.60 -4.46 8.91
N TYR A 75 4.43 -3.86 7.73
CA TYR A 75 4.85 -2.48 7.48
C TYR A 75 3.85 -1.75 6.59
N ILE A 76 3.90 -0.42 6.64
CA ILE A 76 3.14 0.47 5.77
C ILE A 76 4.08 0.98 4.68
N LEU A 77 3.63 0.90 3.44
CA LEU A 77 4.34 1.42 2.27
C LEU A 77 3.43 2.40 1.54
N CYS A 78 3.93 3.60 1.27
CA CYS A 78 3.23 4.62 0.50
C CYS A 78 4.17 5.13 -0.58
N ILE A 79 3.80 4.94 -1.86
CA ILE A 79 4.59 5.39 -3.00
C ILE A 79 3.73 6.33 -3.83
N PHE A 80 4.19 7.56 -3.97
CA PHE A 80 3.57 8.60 -4.79
C PHE A 80 4.57 8.99 -5.87
N ALA A 81 4.19 8.88 -7.14
CA ALA A 81 5.07 9.17 -8.25
C ALA A 81 4.36 10.08 -9.26
N GLN A 82 5.05 11.14 -9.68
CA GLN A 82 4.62 12.01 -10.76
C GLN A 82 5.31 11.58 -12.05
N THR A 83 4.70 10.64 -12.75
CA THR A 83 5.24 9.99 -13.95
C THR A 83 4.10 9.30 -14.70
N ASP A 84 4.37 8.87 -15.93
CA ASP A 84 3.44 8.13 -16.76
C ASP A 84 3.09 6.75 -16.15
N GLU A 85 2.04 6.13 -16.66
CA GLU A 85 1.57 4.84 -16.15
C GLU A 85 2.63 3.74 -16.22
N TYR A 86 3.34 3.63 -17.35
CA TYR A 86 4.32 2.56 -17.57
C TYR A 86 5.47 2.69 -16.58
N SER A 87 6.12 3.86 -16.51
CA SER A 87 7.22 4.11 -15.60
C SER A 87 6.79 3.99 -14.13
N GLY A 88 5.61 4.53 -13.80
CA GLY A 88 5.08 4.54 -12.44
C GLY A 88 4.75 3.15 -11.92
N VAL A 89 4.01 2.34 -12.69
CA VAL A 89 3.64 0.97 -12.28
C VAL A 89 4.88 0.10 -12.09
N ASN A 90 5.81 0.09 -13.06
CA ASN A 90 7.05 -0.68 -12.97
C ASN A 90 7.94 -0.24 -11.78
N GLY A 91 8.04 1.07 -11.55
CA GLY A 91 8.79 1.64 -10.43
C GLY A 91 8.20 1.23 -9.08
N ILE A 92 6.88 1.31 -8.92
CA ILE A 92 6.17 0.92 -7.69
C ILE A 92 6.38 -0.57 -7.39
N GLN A 93 6.21 -1.44 -8.39
CA GLN A 93 6.42 -2.89 -8.23
C GLN A 93 7.86 -3.21 -7.81
N THR A 94 8.84 -2.58 -8.47
CA THR A 94 10.26 -2.77 -8.18
C THR A 94 10.62 -2.35 -6.76
N LEU A 95 10.14 -1.17 -6.33
CA LEU A 95 10.36 -0.67 -4.96
C LEU A 95 9.69 -1.57 -3.92
N SER A 96 8.45 -2.00 -4.17
CA SER A 96 7.73 -2.93 -3.29
C SER A 96 8.50 -4.23 -3.06
N SER A 97 8.99 -4.86 -4.13
CA SER A 97 9.79 -6.08 -4.08
C SER A 97 11.09 -5.91 -3.27
N ARG A 98 11.82 -4.82 -3.52
CA ARG A 98 13.08 -4.52 -2.82
C ARG A 98 12.87 -4.25 -1.33
N ILE A 99 11.85 -3.46 -0.98
CA ILE A 99 11.52 -3.13 0.40
C ILE A 99 11.04 -4.38 1.15
N TYR A 100 10.17 -5.19 0.53
CA TYR A 100 9.74 -6.46 1.13
C TYR A 100 10.95 -7.34 1.46
N SER A 101 11.85 -7.51 0.49
CA SER A 101 13.06 -8.31 0.65
C SER A 101 13.95 -7.75 1.76
N ALA A 102 14.13 -6.44 1.86
CA ALA A 102 14.95 -5.83 2.91
C ALA A 102 14.38 -6.04 4.32
N LEU A 103 13.04 -5.94 4.47
CA LEU A 103 12.37 -6.06 5.77
C LEU A 103 12.03 -7.50 6.18
N ASN A 104 12.06 -8.45 5.25
CA ASN A 104 11.63 -9.83 5.48
C ASN A 104 12.68 -10.90 5.06
N ARG A 105 13.94 -10.51 4.89
CA ARG A 105 15.10 -11.42 4.84
C ARG A 105 15.26 -12.14 6.17
#